data_AF-A0A2G6E0A9-F1
#
_entry.id   AF-A0A2G6E0A9-F1
#
_cell.length_a   1.000
_cell.length_b   1.000
_cell.length_c   1.000
_cell.angle_alpha   90.00
_cell.angle_beta   90.00
_cell.angle_gamma   90.00
#
_symmetry.space_group_name_H-M   'P 1'
#
loop_
_entity.id
_entity.type
_entity.pdbx_description
1 polymer ?
#
loop_
_entity_poly.entity_id
_entity_poly.type
_entity_poly.pdbx_seq_one_letter_code
_entity_poly.pdbx_strand_id
1 'polypeptide(L)'
;MKYKEGSSWELPPVETPYARAKRAWDDVLGSVVIRERRWRRLAYICMLLLLLQCGGLYYLASMRTNTPYFFSVNNLGDVLYTPKLGSLVHPDMALRKQIETFVERIRGISTDEAVIKKNWLSLYDMATTQGAKELSR
;
A
#
# COMPACT_ATOMS: atom_id res chain seq x y z
N MET A 1 -26.00 8.14 -42.94
CA MET A 1 -26.16 6.79 -43.52
C MET A 1 -27.38 6.84 -44.41
N LYS A 2 -27.20 6.94 -45.73
CA LYS A 2 -28.32 7.08 -46.69
C LYS A 2 -28.92 5.70 -46.94
N TYR A 3 -30.13 5.45 -46.46
CA TYR A 3 -30.92 4.32 -46.92
C TYR A 3 -31.40 4.64 -48.33
N LYS A 4 -30.89 3.90 -49.32
CA LYS A 4 -31.45 3.95 -50.68
C LYS A 4 -32.82 3.27 -50.61
N GLU A 5 -33.86 4.04 -50.86
CA GLU A 5 -35.19 3.53 -51.20
C GLU A 5 -35.05 2.70 -52.48
N GLY A 6 -34.99 1.38 -52.32
CA GLY A 6 -35.16 0.44 -53.42
C GLY A 6 -36.65 0.34 -53.72
N SER A 7 -37.02 0.61 -54.96
CA SER A 7 -38.41 0.52 -55.41
C SER A 7 -38.93 -0.90 -55.21
N SER A 8 -40.17 -1.07 -54.74
CA SER A 8 -40.77 -2.39 -54.43
C SER A 8 -40.94 -3.32 -55.64
N TRP A 9 -40.49 -2.89 -56.81
CA TRP A 9 -40.57 -3.58 -58.10
C TRP A 9 -39.19 -4.11 -58.57
N GLU A 10 -38.11 -3.84 -57.84
CA GLU A 10 -36.80 -4.43 -58.10
C GLU A 10 -36.77 -5.87 -57.60
N LEU A 11 -36.65 -6.82 -58.54
CA LEU A 11 -36.46 -8.23 -58.22
C LEU A 11 -35.18 -8.37 -57.38
N PRO A 12 -35.23 -9.08 -56.23
CA PRO A 12 -34.05 -9.31 -55.42
C PRO A 12 -32.96 -9.95 -56.31
N PRO A 13 -31.69 -9.54 -56.17
CA PRO A 13 -30.62 -10.03 -57.02
C PRO A 13 -30.61 -11.56 -57.01
N VAL A 14 -30.69 -12.18 -58.19
CA VAL A 14 -30.74 -13.63 -58.34
C VAL A 14 -29.47 -14.22 -57.74
N GLU A 15 -29.61 -14.95 -56.63
CA GLU A 15 -28.48 -15.58 -55.97
C GLU A 15 -28.00 -16.79 -56.78
N THR A 16 -26.87 -16.62 -57.45
CA THR A 16 -26.21 -17.75 -58.10
C THR A 16 -25.71 -18.74 -57.03
N PRO A 17 -25.69 -20.05 -57.31
CA PRO A 17 -25.10 -21.04 -56.42
C PRO A 17 -23.66 -20.69 -56.00
N TYR A 18 -22.90 -20.06 -56.91
CA TYR A 18 -21.56 -19.55 -56.65
C TYR A 18 -21.54 -18.42 -55.61
N ALA A 19 -22.49 -17.48 -55.68
CA ALA A 19 -22.62 -16.41 -54.69
C ALA A 19 -22.93 -16.96 -53.29
N ARG A 20 -23.76 -18.01 -53.19
CA ARG A 20 -24.07 -18.68 -51.92
C ARG A 20 -22.84 -19.38 -51.32
N ALA A 21 -22.06 -20.10 -52.14
CA ALA A 21 -20.84 -20.76 -51.70
C ALA A 21 -19.80 -19.76 -51.19
N LYS A 22 -19.63 -18.62 -51.89
CA LYS A 22 -18.73 -17.55 -51.46
C LYS A 22 -19.13 -16.97 -50.09
N ARG A 23 -20.43 -16.69 -49.86
CA ARG A 23 -20.90 -16.19 -48.57
C ARG A 23 -20.68 -17.18 -47.43
N ALA A 24 -20.97 -18.46 -47.66
CA ALA A 24 -20.73 -19.50 -46.65
C ALA A 24 -19.25 -19.57 -46.24
N TRP A 25 -18.34 -19.38 -47.19
CA TRP A 25 -16.90 -19.31 -46.93
C TRP A 25 -16.49 -18.04 -46.18
N ASP A 26 -17.02 -16.88 -46.58
CA ASP A 26 -16.78 -15.59 -45.93
C ASP A 26 -17.29 -15.59 -44.48
N ASP A 27 -18.41 -16.25 -44.19
CA ASP A 27 -18.96 -16.38 -42.83
C ASP A 27 -18.04 -17.21 -41.92
N VAL A 28 -17.48 -18.31 -42.44
CA VAL A 28 -16.54 -19.16 -41.70
C VAL A 28 -15.27 -18.37 -41.37
N LEU A 29 -14.64 -17.74 -42.37
CA LEU A 29 -13.41 -16.96 -42.15
C LEU A 29 -13.66 -15.69 -41.31
N GLY A 30 -14.78 -15.01 -41.56
CA GLY A 30 -15.20 -13.83 -40.83
C GLY A 30 -15.36 -14.12 -39.34
N SER A 31 -15.94 -15.27 -39.00
CA SER A 31 -16.14 -15.68 -37.60
C SER A 31 -14.83 -15.84 -36.82
N VAL A 32 -13.77 -16.35 -37.47
CA VAL A 32 -12.45 -16.57 -36.86
C VAL A 32 -11.76 -15.23 -36.58
N VAL A 33 -11.72 -14.33 -37.58
CA VAL A 33 -11.07 -13.02 -37.44
C VAL A 33 -11.77 -12.12 -36.43
N ILE A 34 -13.12 -12.14 -36.39
CA ILE A 34 -13.89 -11.38 -35.40
C ILE A 34 -13.60 -11.89 -33.97
N ARG A 35 -13.47 -13.21 -33.80
CA ARG A 35 -13.17 -13.82 -32.50
C ARG A 35 -11.81 -13.36 -31.99
N GLU A 36 -10.77 -13.41 -32.81
CA GLU A 36 -9.43 -12.94 -32.42
C GLU A 36 -9.40 -11.47 -32.00
N ARG A 37 -10.07 -10.59 -32.76
CA ARG A 37 -10.19 -9.16 -32.39
C ARG A 37 -10.93 -8.96 -31.07
N ARG A 38 -11.95 -9.79 -30.78
CA ARG A 38 -12.67 -9.74 -29.50
C ARG A 38 -11.79 -10.16 -28.33
N TRP A 39 -10.98 -11.21 -28.48
CA TRP A 39 -10.05 -11.66 -27.44
C TRP A 39 -9.00 -10.60 -27.10
N ARG A 40 -8.45 -9.92 -28.11
CA ARG A 40 -7.51 -8.81 -27.88
C ARG A 40 -8.14 -7.69 -27.04
N ARG A 41 -9.39 -7.30 -27.36
CA ARG A 41 -10.12 -6.29 -26.57
C ARG A 41 -10.36 -6.75 -25.13
N LEU A 42 -10.74 -8.00 -24.93
CA LEU A 42 -10.98 -8.56 -23.60
C LEU A 42 -9.68 -8.60 -22.76
N ALA A 43 -8.55 -8.94 -23.37
CA ALA A 43 -7.24 -8.90 -22.73
C ALA A 43 -6.86 -7.49 -22.27
N TYR A 44 -7.07 -6.47 -23.11
CA TYR A 44 -6.81 -5.07 -22.74
C TYR A 44 -7.70 -4.58 -21.60
N ILE A 45 -9.00 -4.92 -21.61
CA ILE A 45 -9.93 -4.57 -20.53
C ILE A 45 -9.50 -5.22 -19.22
N CYS A 46 -9.12 -6.50 -19.26
CA CYS A 46 -8.64 -7.23 -18.09
C CYS A 46 -7.36 -6.58 -17.52
N MET A 47 -6.40 -6.23 -18.39
CA MET A 47 -5.16 -5.56 -18.00
C MET A 47 -5.43 -4.19 -17.35
N LEU A 48 -6.35 -3.40 -17.92
CA LEU A 48 -6.72 -2.10 -17.37
C LEU A 48 -7.40 -2.25 -15.99
N LEU A 49 -8.32 -3.20 -15.85
CA LEU A 49 -8.96 -3.50 -14.57
C LEU A 49 -7.93 -3.92 -13.51
N LEU A 50 -6.95 -4.74 -13.88
CA LEU A 50 -5.86 -5.14 -13.00
C LEU A 50 -5.03 -3.94 -12.52
N LEU A 51 -4.66 -3.06 -13.45
CA LEU A 51 -3.93 -1.83 -13.11
C LEU A 51 -4.74 -0.90 -12.20
N LEU A 52 -6.04 -0.76 -12.47
CA LEU A 52 -6.93 0.05 -11.66
C LEU A 52 -7.11 -0.53 -10.26
N GLN A 53 -7.22 -1.86 -10.14
CA GLN A 53 -7.29 -2.55 -8.85
C GLN A 53 -5.98 -2.39 -8.06
N CYS A 54 -4.83 -2.63 -8.69
CA CYS A 54 -3.53 -2.45 -8.05
C CYS A 54 -3.30 -1.00 -7.63
N GLY A 55 -3.61 -0.04 -8.49
CA GLY A 55 -3.50 1.39 -8.19
C GLY A 55 -4.44 1.83 -7.08
N GLY A 56 -5.69 1.36 -7.09
CA GLY A 56 -6.67 1.62 -6.04
C GLY A 56 -6.23 1.05 -4.69
N LEU A 57 -5.75 -0.19 -4.66
CA LEU A 57 -5.20 -0.81 -3.44
C LEU A 57 -3.95 -0.07 -2.94
N TYR A 58 -3.06 0.33 -3.84
CA TYR A 58 -1.87 1.11 -3.48
C TYR A 58 -2.25 2.47 -2.88
N TYR A 59 -3.21 3.17 -3.47
CA TYR A 59 -3.73 4.44 -2.97
C TYR A 59 -4.35 4.29 -1.58
N LEU A 60 -5.22 3.28 -1.39
CA LEU A 60 -5.82 2.97 -0.10
C LEU A 60 -4.77 2.58 0.94
N ALA A 61 -3.76 1.80 0.56
CA ALA A 61 -2.66 1.43 1.44
C ALA A 61 -1.84 2.65 1.87
N SER A 62 -1.60 3.60 0.97
CA SER A 62 -0.89 4.86 1.26
C SER A 62 -1.67 5.79 2.17
N MET A 63 -3.00 5.69 2.20
CA MET A 63 -3.86 6.51 3.07
C MET A 63 -3.98 5.98 4.49
N ARG A 64 -3.48 4.78 4.79
CA ARG A 64 -3.70 4.14 6.08
C ARG A 64 -2.75 4.69 7.14
N THR A 65 -3.18 5.73 7.84
CA THR A 65 -2.58 6.15 9.11
C THR A 65 -2.76 5.03 10.13
N ASN A 66 -1.68 4.30 10.42
CA ASN A 66 -1.64 3.35 11.53
C ASN A 66 -1.77 4.15 12.83
N THR A 67 -2.98 4.31 13.36
CA THR A 67 -3.19 4.73 14.74
C THR A 67 -3.14 3.48 15.62
N PRO A 68 -2.01 3.17 16.29
CA PRO A 68 -1.97 2.05 17.22
C PRO A 68 -2.95 2.31 18.37
N TYR A 69 -3.84 1.35 18.61
CA TYR A 69 -4.71 1.35 19.78
C TYR A 69 -3.93 0.76 20.96
N PHE A 70 -3.59 1.59 21.94
CA PHE A 70 -2.96 1.13 23.18
C PHE A 70 -4.06 0.88 24.21
N PHE A 71 -4.12 -0.35 24.72
CA PHE A 71 -4.89 -0.68 25.90
C PHE A 71 -3.91 -0.75 27.06
N SER A 72 -4.09 0.10 28.08
CA SER A 72 -3.34 -0.08 29.33
C SER A 72 -3.97 -1.25 30.07
N VAL A 73 -3.18 -2.31 30.27
CA VAL A 73 -3.59 -3.45 31.10
C VAL A 73 -3.09 -3.14 32.50
N ASN A 74 -3.99 -3.05 33.48
CA ASN A 74 -3.60 -2.91 34.88
C ASN A 74 -2.94 -4.23 35.34
N ASN A 75 -2.13 -4.19 36.41
CA ASN A 75 -1.44 -5.35 36.98
C ASN A 75 -2.41 -6.46 37.48
N LEU A 76 -3.71 -6.15 37.53
CA LEU A 76 -4.82 -7.05 37.88
C LEU A 76 -5.51 -7.68 36.64
N GLY A 77 -5.06 -7.37 35.42
CA GLY A 77 -5.63 -7.89 34.17
C GLY A 77 -6.85 -7.12 33.64
N ASP A 78 -7.33 -6.11 34.36
CA ASP A 78 -8.44 -5.27 33.90
C ASP A 78 -8.01 -4.35 32.74
N VAL A 79 -8.78 -4.40 31.66
CA VAL A 79 -8.59 -3.59 30.45
C VAL A 79 -9.29 -2.24 30.66
N LEU A 80 -8.52 -1.22 31.04
CA LEU A 80 -9.05 0.14 31.14
C LEU A 80 -9.01 0.80 29.75
N TYR A 81 -10.18 1.13 29.21
CA TYR A 81 -10.30 1.95 28.01
C TYR A 81 -9.76 3.36 28.30
N THR A 82 -8.52 3.62 27.90
CA THR A 82 -7.94 4.96 28.01
C THR A 82 -8.58 5.88 26.96
N PRO A 83 -9.20 7.01 27.34
CA PRO A 83 -9.73 7.97 26.37
C PRO A 83 -8.59 8.56 25.55
N LYS A 84 -8.87 8.73 24.26
CA LYS A 84 -8.01 9.28 23.20
C LYS A 84 -7.14 10.45 23.73
N LEU A 85 -5.92 10.17 24.16
CA LEU A 85 -4.96 11.23 24.47
C LEU A 85 -4.64 11.92 23.16
N GLY A 86 -5.06 13.18 23.04
CA GLY A 86 -4.60 14.07 21.98
C GLY A 86 -3.08 14.11 21.97
N SER A 87 -2.50 13.94 20.78
CA SER A 87 -1.08 14.09 20.49
C SER A 87 -0.14 13.57 21.58
N LEU A 88 -0.23 12.29 21.91
CA LEU A 88 0.98 11.61 22.39
C LEU A 88 1.94 11.61 21.21
N VAL A 89 2.78 12.65 21.14
CA VAL A 89 3.99 12.64 20.32
C VAL A 89 4.79 11.46 20.86
N HIS A 90 4.62 10.30 20.23
CA HIS A 90 5.39 9.14 20.58
C HIS A 90 6.84 9.51 20.30
N PRO A 91 7.70 9.55 21.33
CA PRO A 91 9.10 9.81 21.08
C PRO A 91 9.62 8.71 20.15
N ASP A 92 10.38 9.09 19.13
CA ASP A 92 11.00 8.16 18.20
C ASP A 92 11.68 7.02 18.96
N MET A 93 11.67 5.81 18.40
CA MET A 93 12.36 4.65 18.99
C MET A 93 13.81 4.98 19.40
N ALA A 94 14.47 5.88 18.65
CA ALA A 94 15.78 6.41 18.96
C ALA A 94 15.83 7.13 20.32
N LEU A 95 14.87 8.03 20.61
CA LEU A 95 14.81 8.75 21.89
C LEU A 95 14.54 7.77 23.04
N ARG A 96 13.63 6.81 22.85
CA ARG A 96 13.33 5.80 23.87
C ARG A 96 14.58 4.98 24.22
N LYS A 97 15.35 4.57 23.21
CA LYS A 97 16.59 3.81 23.45
C LYS A 97 17.67 4.66 24.12
N GLN A 98 17.77 5.95 23.77
CA GLN A 98 18.69 6.87 24.42
C GLN A 98 18.36 7.06 25.91
N ILE A 99 17.07 7.26 26.25
CA ILE A 99 16.63 7.39 27.65
C ILE A 99 16.90 6.10 28.43
N GLU A 100 16.57 4.94 27.86
CA GLU A 100 16.85 3.64 28.48
C GLU A 100 18.34 3.47 28.78
N THR A 101 19.19 3.70 27.77
CA THR A 101 20.65 3.57 27.91
C THR A 101 21.22 4.56 28.93
N PHE A 102 20.67 5.77 29.00
CA PHE A 102 21.07 6.78 29.98
C PHE A 102 20.74 6.32 31.42
N VAL A 103 19.52 5.83 31.66
CA VAL A 103 19.10 5.33 32.98
C VAL A 103 19.89 4.09 33.38
N GLU A 104 20.12 3.16 32.45
CA GLU A 104 20.95 1.97 32.67
C GLU A 104 22.38 2.35 33.08
N ARG A 105 23.01 3.31 32.41
CA ARG A 105 24.38 3.72 32.70
C ARG A 105 24.52 4.49 34.01
N ILE A 106 23.53 5.30 34.39
CA ILE A 106 23.51 5.99 35.70
C ILE A 106 23.35 5.00 36.85
N ARG A 107 22.50 3.97 36.69
CA ARG A 107 22.23 2.99 37.76
C ARG A 107 23.16 1.78 37.72
N GLY A 108 23.96 1.65 36.68
CA GLY A 108 24.88 0.53 36.47
C GLY A 108 26.09 0.62 37.40
N ILE A 109 26.14 -0.28 38.39
CA ILE A 109 27.30 -0.45 39.26
C ILE A 109 28.13 -1.61 38.69
N SER A 110 29.37 -1.33 38.29
CA SER A 110 30.33 -2.34 37.83
C SER A 110 31.44 -2.49 38.86
N THR A 111 32.05 -3.67 38.95
CA THR A 111 33.22 -3.91 39.82
C THR A 111 34.52 -3.36 39.21
N ASP A 112 34.55 -3.14 37.89
CA ASP A 112 35.71 -2.59 37.16
C ASP A 112 35.63 -1.06 37.05
N GLU A 113 36.67 -0.38 37.53
CA GLU A 113 36.82 1.08 37.49
C GLU A 113 36.83 1.63 36.06
N ALA A 114 37.43 0.92 35.11
CA ALA A 114 37.50 1.37 33.72
C ALA A 114 36.10 1.47 33.09
N VAL A 115 35.21 0.55 33.45
CA VAL A 115 33.81 0.52 32.97
C VAL A 115 33.01 1.67 33.59
N ILE A 116 33.20 1.93 34.88
CA ILE A 116 32.55 3.07 35.56
C ILE A 116 32.93 4.37 34.87
N LYS A 117 34.23 4.61 34.66
CA LYS A 117 34.73 5.83 34.00
C LYS A 117 34.16 5.99 32.59
N LYS A 118 34.11 4.90 31.82
CA LYS A 118 33.51 4.90 30.48
C LYS A 118 32.02 5.26 30.50
N ASN A 119 31.27 4.70 31.44
CA ASN A 119 29.84 5.02 31.59
C ASN A 119 29.65 6.51 31.91
N TRP A 120 30.41 7.06 32.86
CA TRP A 120 30.34 8.49 33.20
C TRP A 120 30.68 9.41 32.03
N LEU A 121 31.78 9.15 31.30
CA LEU A 121 32.14 9.95 30.12
C LEU A 121 31.01 9.93 29.08
N SER A 122 30.42 8.77 28.85
CA SER A 122 29.34 8.65 27.89
C SER A 122 28.03 9.33 28.32
N LEU A 123 27.82 9.49 29.62
CA LEU A 123 26.69 10.26 30.16
C LEU A 123 26.91 11.76 29.97
N TYR A 124 28.15 12.24 30.11
CA TYR A 124 28.51 13.63 29.79
C TYR A 124 28.25 13.96 28.32
N ASP A 125 28.59 13.05 27.41
CA ASP A 125 28.33 13.23 25.97
C ASP A 125 26.83 13.29 25.64
N MET A 126 25.98 12.62 26.44
CA MET A 126 24.53 12.61 26.26
C MET A 126 23.80 13.78 26.96
N ALA A 127 24.43 14.40 27.96
CA ALA A 127 23.80 15.42 28.78
C ALA A 127 23.94 16.83 28.17
N THR A 128 22.92 17.66 28.37
CA THR A 128 23.02 19.11 28.10
C THR A 128 24.01 19.77 29.08
N THR A 129 24.52 20.95 28.74
CA THR A 129 25.46 21.71 29.58
C THR A 129 24.94 22.00 30.99
N GLN A 130 23.63 22.10 31.17
CA GLN A 130 22.99 22.19 32.48
C GLN A 130 22.98 20.84 33.23
N GLY A 131 22.67 19.73 32.53
CA GLY A 131 22.62 18.40 33.13
C GLY A 131 24.01 17.86 33.51
N ALA A 132 25.03 18.21 32.73
CA ALA A 132 26.43 17.90 33.03
C ALA A 132 26.89 18.50 34.37
N LYS A 133 26.38 19.68 34.74
CA LYS A 133 26.69 20.33 36.03
C LYS A 133 26.09 19.59 37.22
N GLU A 134 24.87 19.07 37.07
CA GLU A 134 24.22 18.27 38.12
C GLU A 134 24.90 16.91 38.30
N LEU A 135 25.47 16.33 37.24
CA LEU A 135 26.24 15.09 37.32
C LEU A 135 27.61 15.25 38.00
N SER A 136 28.23 16.44 37.90
CA SER A 136 29.50 16.74 38.59
C SER A 136 29.34 17.15 40.06
N ARG A 137 28.10 17.28 40.54
CA ARG A 137 27.79 17.80 41.88
C ARG A 137 27.73 16.68 42.91
#